data_AF-A0A7W0JWW8-F1
#
_entry.id   AF-A0A7W0JWW8-F1
#
_cell.length_a   1.000
_cell.length_b   1.000
_cell.length_c   1.000
_cell.angle_alpha   90.00
_cell.angle_beta   90.00
_cell.angle_gamma   90.00
#
_symmetry.space_group_name_H-M   'P 1'
#
loop_
_entity.id
_entity.type
_entity.pdbx_description
1 polymer ?
#
loop_
_entity_poly.entity_id
_entity_poly.type
_entity_poly.pdbx_seq_one_letter_code
_entity_poly.pdbx_strand_id
1 'polypeptide(L)'
;ESVQPGRVVGIGRSGKRLVLVTQRRDGNIVGTREDGRSASFPLQRIGRVYSPSYPLRDEATEEAFEEIHARGKELVLTEPRLRDVRDEESDALGLIEDMIESILPSNLSSELKVKCTRALWEVMGEAEAIQRTKRRRETLRDQVWQPFEQRAKVLASFGYLDFEAEKVTERGRWLADLHIDRPLIVGEALASGLFRTLDPARMAAVMAALSADEDRDYGEIELDDSLVSSLAEFEDTGFRVSSEEWKHGIEPAPELNFSAAGASARWAKGADWSTLVRETRAEEGDLFRMLSRTGEALLQIAGLREAHPEAARIAAVAAAAVLREPVR
;
A
#
# COMPACT_ATOMS: atom_id res chain seq x y z
N GLU A 1 -18.52 -13.39 8.60
CA GLU A 1 -17.13 -12.84 8.47
C GLU A 1 -16.07 -13.96 8.44
N SER A 2 -16.50 -15.20 8.20
CA SER A 2 -15.75 -16.45 8.30
C SER A 2 -14.97 -16.85 7.07
N VAL A 3 -15.19 -16.18 5.95
CA VAL A 3 -14.53 -16.47 4.68
C VAL A 3 -13.45 -15.42 4.47
N GLN A 4 -12.21 -15.80 4.79
CA GLN A 4 -11.00 -14.96 4.70
C GLN A 4 -9.94 -15.68 3.87
N PRO A 5 -8.98 -14.94 3.28
CA PRO A 5 -7.79 -15.53 2.67
C PRO A 5 -7.11 -16.55 3.59
N GLY A 6 -6.69 -17.68 3.04
CA GLY A 6 -6.10 -18.81 3.77
C GLY A 6 -7.11 -19.85 4.25
N ARG A 7 -8.42 -19.61 4.18
CA ARG A 7 -9.42 -20.61 4.59
C ARG A 7 -9.88 -21.49 3.43
N VAL A 8 -10.18 -22.75 3.72
CA VAL A 8 -10.85 -23.63 2.77
C VAL A 8 -12.37 -23.47 2.89
N VAL A 9 -13.06 -23.44 1.75
CA VAL A 9 -14.52 -23.39 1.65
C VAL A 9 -15.06 -24.46 0.71
N GLY A 10 -16.22 -25.03 1.04
CA GLY A 10 -16.94 -25.96 0.18
C GLY A 10 -18.01 -25.25 -0.65
N ILE A 11 -17.99 -25.43 -1.97
CA ILE A 11 -18.96 -24.84 -2.89
C ILE A 11 -20.17 -25.76 -3.09
N GLY A 12 -21.38 -25.18 -3.01
CA GLY A 12 -22.63 -25.86 -3.31
C GLY A 12 -23.17 -26.76 -2.20
N ARG A 13 -24.35 -27.36 -2.42
CA ARG A 13 -25.11 -28.10 -1.38
C ARG A 13 -24.37 -29.30 -0.79
N SER A 14 -23.54 -29.97 -1.59
CA SER A 14 -22.77 -31.14 -1.16
C SER A 14 -21.46 -30.77 -0.44
N GLY A 15 -20.97 -29.53 -0.60
CA GLY A 15 -19.69 -29.08 -0.05
C GLY A 15 -18.47 -29.85 -0.56
N LYS A 16 -18.62 -30.67 -1.62
CA LYS A 16 -17.58 -31.57 -2.14
C LYS A 16 -16.52 -30.89 -2.99
N ARG A 17 -16.77 -29.66 -3.46
CA ARG A 17 -15.80 -28.90 -4.25
C ARG A 17 -15.13 -27.90 -3.32
N LEU A 18 -13.89 -28.16 -2.95
CA LEU A 18 -13.15 -27.31 -2.04
C LEU A 18 -12.41 -26.20 -2.81
N VAL A 19 -12.31 -25.04 -2.18
CA VAL A 19 -11.52 -23.91 -2.65
C VAL A 19 -10.78 -23.30 -1.46
N LEU A 20 -9.47 -23.13 -1.59
CA LEU A 20 -8.66 -22.31 -0.70
C LEU A 20 -8.81 -20.85 -1.11
N VAL A 21 -9.37 -20.02 -0.24
CA VAL A 21 -9.62 -18.61 -0.52
C VAL A 21 -8.29 -17.86 -0.56
N THR A 22 -8.01 -17.13 -1.63
CA THR A 22 -6.80 -16.30 -1.79
C THR A 22 -7.11 -14.82 -1.64
N GLN A 23 -8.28 -14.38 -2.11
CA GLN A 23 -8.68 -12.97 -2.04
C GLN A 23 -10.20 -12.83 -1.96
N ARG A 24 -10.65 -11.74 -1.33
CA ARG A 24 -12.05 -11.29 -1.34
C ARG A 24 -12.14 -9.95 -2.07
N ARG A 25 -12.98 -9.85 -3.11
CA ARG A 25 -13.23 -8.62 -3.88
C ARG A 25 -14.73 -8.38 -3.97
N ASP A 26 -15.24 -7.29 -3.40
CA ASP A 26 -16.60 -6.77 -3.59
C ASP A 26 -17.72 -7.83 -3.66
N GLY A 27 -17.81 -8.66 -2.61
CA GLY A 27 -18.85 -9.70 -2.50
C GLY A 27 -18.54 -11.03 -3.23
N ASN A 28 -17.49 -11.07 -4.04
CA ASN A 28 -16.94 -12.27 -4.66
C ASN A 28 -15.72 -12.81 -3.90
N ILE A 29 -15.57 -14.12 -3.97
CA ILE A 29 -14.46 -14.88 -3.40
C ILE A 29 -13.63 -15.43 -4.55
N VAL A 30 -12.32 -15.18 -4.49
CA VAL A 30 -11.31 -15.72 -5.40
C VAL A 30 -10.46 -16.71 -4.60
N GLY A 31 -10.16 -17.86 -5.20
CA GLY A 31 -9.36 -18.88 -4.56
C GLY A 31 -8.86 -19.95 -5.52
N THR A 32 -8.07 -20.87 -5.00
CA THR A 32 -7.49 -21.99 -5.74
C THR A 32 -8.26 -23.27 -5.44
N ARG A 33 -8.56 -24.09 -6.44
CA ARG A 33 -9.18 -25.41 -6.29
C ARG A 33 -8.14 -26.50 -6.05
N GLU A 34 -8.62 -27.68 -5.67
CA GLU A 34 -7.80 -28.91 -5.57
C GLU A 34 -7.05 -29.26 -6.87
N ASP A 35 -7.58 -28.87 -8.03
CA ASP A 35 -6.93 -29.09 -9.34
C ASP A 35 -5.92 -27.99 -9.72
N GLY A 36 -5.57 -27.10 -8.79
CA GLY A 36 -4.67 -25.97 -9.00
C GLY A 36 -5.28 -24.81 -9.78
N ARG A 37 -6.51 -24.94 -10.30
CA ARG A 37 -7.15 -23.87 -11.07
C ARG A 37 -7.75 -22.81 -10.16
N SER A 38 -7.68 -21.55 -10.60
CA SER A 38 -8.37 -20.46 -9.93
C SER A 38 -9.89 -20.56 -10.09
N ALA A 39 -10.62 -20.17 -9.06
CA ALA A 39 -12.07 -20.08 -9.03
C ALA A 39 -12.50 -18.72 -8.48
N SER A 40 -13.46 -18.09 -9.16
CA SER A 40 -14.15 -16.91 -8.67
C SER A 40 -15.65 -17.20 -8.58
N PHE A 41 -16.25 -16.92 -7.43
CA PHE A 41 -17.68 -17.13 -7.22
C PHE A 41 -18.24 -16.20 -6.14
N PRO A 42 -19.54 -15.90 -6.21
CA PRO A 42 -20.18 -15.03 -5.23
C PRO A 42 -20.32 -15.76 -3.88
N LEU A 43 -20.19 -15.00 -2.78
CA LEU A 43 -20.14 -15.53 -1.40
C LEU A 43 -21.33 -16.45 -1.06
N GLN A 44 -22.50 -16.21 -1.67
CA GLN A 44 -23.71 -16.99 -1.46
C GLN A 44 -23.56 -18.46 -1.91
N ARG A 45 -22.60 -18.79 -2.79
CA ARG A 45 -22.39 -20.18 -3.26
C ARG A 45 -21.66 -21.07 -2.27
N ILE A 46 -21.14 -20.51 -1.18
CA ILE A 46 -20.46 -21.26 -0.13
C ILE A 46 -21.48 -22.04 0.69
N GLY A 47 -21.30 -23.36 0.75
CA GLY A 47 -22.15 -24.26 1.52
C GLY A 47 -21.56 -24.66 2.87
N ARG A 48 -20.22 -24.57 3.01
CA ARG A 48 -19.44 -24.89 4.21
C ARG A 48 -18.18 -24.03 4.29
N VAL A 49 -17.81 -23.62 5.49
CA VAL A 49 -16.54 -22.95 5.78
C VAL A 49 -15.79 -23.81 6.79
N TYR A 50 -14.50 -24.02 6.58
CA TYR A 50 -13.67 -24.80 7.51
C TYR A 50 -12.88 -23.88 8.44
N SER A 51 -12.70 -24.33 9.69
CA SER A 51 -12.11 -23.56 10.79
C SER A 51 -10.63 -23.20 10.60
N PRO A 52 -9.75 -24.12 10.13
CA PRO A 52 -8.34 -23.83 9.96
C PRO A 52 -8.05 -22.74 8.93
N SER A 53 -6.91 -22.06 9.11
CA SER A 53 -6.36 -21.10 8.16
C SER A 53 -4.96 -21.55 7.77
N TYR A 54 -4.68 -21.54 6.47
CA TYR A 54 -3.46 -22.04 5.86
C TYR A 54 -2.71 -20.90 5.15
N PRO A 55 -1.37 -20.95 5.10
CA PRO A 55 -0.60 -19.99 4.33
C PRO A 55 -0.82 -20.17 2.82
N LEU A 56 -0.81 -19.07 2.07
CA LEU A 56 -1.04 -19.06 0.61
C LEU A 56 0.25 -19.39 -0.16
N ARG A 57 0.78 -20.61 0.05
CA ARG A 57 1.92 -21.17 -0.69
C ARG A 57 1.48 -22.47 -1.35
N ASP A 58 2.09 -22.84 -2.47
CA ASP A 58 1.68 -24.03 -3.24
C ASP A 58 1.78 -25.31 -2.41
N GLU A 59 2.88 -25.50 -1.66
CA GLU A 59 3.09 -26.66 -0.77
C GLU A 59 2.01 -26.77 0.32
N ALA A 60 1.60 -25.64 0.90
CA ALA A 60 0.59 -25.61 1.97
C ALA A 60 -0.85 -25.76 1.44
N THR A 61 -1.06 -25.61 0.13
CA THR A 61 -2.38 -25.73 -0.49
C THR A 61 -2.82 -27.19 -0.56
N GLU A 62 -1.89 -28.10 -0.86
CA GLU A 62 -2.16 -29.54 -0.90
C GLU A 62 -2.45 -30.08 0.50
N GLU A 63 -1.62 -29.75 1.49
CA GLU A 63 -1.82 -30.09 2.90
C GLU A 63 -3.18 -29.59 3.43
N ALA A 64 -3.59 -28.37 3.03
CA ALA A 64 -4.86 -27.80 3.41
C ALA A 64 -6.05 -28.64 2.94
N PHE A 65 -6.02 -29.14 1.69
CA PHE A 65 -7.11 -29.98 1.18
C PHE A 65 -7.10 -31.38 1.78
N GLU A 66 -5.93 -31.98 1.99
CA GLU A 66 -5.80 -33.28 2.65
C GLU A 66 -6.38 -33.27 4.07
N GLU A 67 -6.07 -32.24 4.86
CA GLU A 67 -6.59 -32.10 6.22
C GLU A 67 -8.13 -31.96 6.21
N ILE A 68 -8.68 -31.18 5.28
CA ILE A 68 -10.14 -31.03 5.14
C ILE A 68 -10.81 -32.32 4.65
N HIS A 69 -10.15 -33.13 3.82
CA HIS A 69 -10.67 -34.45 3.46
C HIS A 69 -10.67 -35.43 4.64
N ALA A 70 -9.60 -35.45 5.43
CA ALA A 70 -9.46 -36.35 6.57
C ALA A 70 -10.42 -35.99 7.71
N ARG A 71 -10.52 -34.70 8.04
CA ARG A 71 -11.18 -34.21 9.27
C ARG A 71 -12.29 -33.20 9.00
N GLY A 72 -12.75 -33.09 7.76
CA GLY A 72 -13.72 -32.07 7.36
C GLY A 72 -14.97 -32.02 8.22
N LYS A 73 -15.49 -33.16 8.72
CA LYS A 73 -16.67 -33.17 9.60
C LYS A 73 -16.44 -32.49 10.96
N GLU A 74 -15.22 -32.56 11.49
CA GLU A 74 -14.81 -31.92 12.75
C GLU A 74 -14.44 -30.45 12.54
N LEU A 75 -13.90 -30.14 11.37
CA LEU A 75 -13.34 -28.82 11.04
C LEU A 75 -14.35 -27.85 10.45
N VAL A 76 -15.57 -28.29 10.07
CA VAL A 76 -16.62 -27.40 9.58
C VAL A 76 -17.00 -26.42 10.69
N LEU A 77 -16.94 -25.12 10.37
CA LEU A 77 -17.63 -24.12 11.16
C LEU A 77 -19.12 -24.31 10.97
N THR A 78 -19.81 -24.65 12.05
CA THR A 78 -21.27 -24.64 12.11
C THR A 78 -21.72 -23.19 12.17
N GLU A 79 -21.76 -22.53 11.02
CA GLU A 79 -22.38 -21.21 10.90
C GLU A 79 -23.79 -21.34 10.32
N PRO A 80 -24.76 -20.61 10.86
CA PRO A 80 -26.11 -20.59 10.33
C PRO A 80 -26.09 -20.04 8.90
N ARG A 81 -26.76 -20.75 7.99
CA ARG A 81 -26.81 -20.38 6.57
C ARG A 81 -27.73 -19.17 6.41
N LEU A 82 -27.14 -17.99 6.22
CA LEU A 82 -27.87 -16.76 5.85
C LEU A 82 -28.68 -16.87 4.54
N ARG A 83 -28.50 -17.95 3.76
CA ARG A 83 -29.15 -18.13 2.46
C ARG A 83 -30.57 -18.69 2.55
N ASP A 84 -30.97 -19.20 3.71
CA ASP A 84 -32.34 -19.68 3.95
C ASP A 84 -33.25 -18.57 4.50
N VAL A 85 -32.76 -17.33 4.60
CA VAL A 85 -33.53 -16.15 5.02
C VAL A 85 -34.45 -15.70 3.89
N ARG A 86 -35.54 -16.44 3.71
CA ARG A 86 -36.80 -15.91 3.21
C ARG A 86 -37.82 -16.08 4.34
N ASP A 87 -38.10 -14.95 4.99
CA ASP A 87 -39.24 -14.63 5.86
C ASP A 87 -39.19 -14.98 7.37
N GLU A 88 -39.58 -13.94 8.16
CA GLU A 88 -40.02 -13.87 9.58
C GLU A 88 -38.99 -13.86 10.74
N GLU A 89 -39.23 -12.97 11.73
CA GLU A 89 -38.49 -12.82 13.01
C GLU A 89 -38.45 -14.13 13.84
N SER A 90 -39.38 -15.06 13.59
CA SER A 90 -39.45 -16.37 14.25
C SER A 90 -38.26 -17.26 13.91
N ASP A 91 -37.70 -17.15 12.70
CA ASP A 91 -36.55 -17.95 12.27
C ASP A 91 -35.25 -17.47 12.93
N ALA A 92 -35.12 -16.17 13.22
CA ALA A 92 -33.97 -15.64 13.94
C ALA A 92 -33.93 -16.13 15.40
N LEU A 93 -35.09 -16.23 16.06
CA LEU A 93 -35.20 -16.78 17.41
C LEU A 93 -34.86 -18.27 17.44
N GLY A 94 -35.36 -19.05 16.48
CA GLY A 94 -35.04 -20.47 16.36
C GLY A 94 -33.54 -20.72 16.16
N LEU A 95 -32.87 -19.91 15.32
CA LEU A 95 -31.42 -20.00 15.13
C LEU A 95 -30.63 -19.69 16.41
N ILE A 96 -31.10 -18.72 17.20
CA ILE A 96 -30.48 -18.39 18.50
C ILE A 96 -30.68 -19.52 19.50
N GLU A 97 -31.88 -20.11 19.56
CA GLU A 97 -32.17 -21.27 20.41
C GLU A 97 -31.32 -22.48 20.03
N ASP A 98 -31.21 -22.81 18.74
CA ASP A 98 -30.34 -23.89 18.24
C ASP A 98 -28.87 -23.66 18.60
N MET A 99 -28.39 -22.42 18.50
CA MET A 99 -27.04 -22.05 18.91
C MET A 99 -26.83 -22.22 20.42
N ILE A 100 -27.78 -21.77 21.24
CA ILE A 100 -27.73 -21.94 22.69
C ILE A 100 -27.72 -23.44 23.03
N GLU A 101 -28.60 -24.25 22.43
CA GLU A 101 -28.62 -25.70 22.65
C GLU A 101 -27.32 -26.38 22.21
N SER A 102 -26.66 -25.90 21.15
CA SER A 102 -25.38 -26.46 20.69
C SER A 102 -24.21 -26.21 21.65
N ILE A 103 -24.28 -25.14 22.45
CA ILE A 103 -23.23 -24.76 23.41
C ILE A 103 -23.50 -25.40 24.78
N LEU A 104 -24.75 -25.75 25.08
CA LEU A 104 -25.14 -26.38 26.34
C LEU A 104 -24.91 -27.90 26.32
N PRO A 105 -24.38 -28.49 27.42
CA PRO A 105 -24.34 -29.93 27.61
C PRO A 105 -25.72 -30.59 27.45
N SER A 106 -25.78 -31.70 26.71
CA SER A 106 -27.02 -32.40 26.33
C SER A 106 -27.77 -33.07 27.51
N ASN A 107 -27.19 -33.11 28.71
CA ASN A 107 -27.72 -33.76 29.91
C ASN A 107 -28.17 -32.78 31.03
N LEU A 108 -28.33 -31.50 30.73
CA LEU A 108 -28.76 -30.49 31.72
C LEU A 108 -30.26 -30.54 32.03
N SER A 109 -30.62 -30.40 33.31
CA SER A 109 -32.01 -30.22 33.73
C SER A 109 -32.58 -28.89 33.22
N SER A 110 -33.91 -28.82 33.03
CA SER A 110 -34.58 -27.63 32.50
C SER A 110 -34.29 -26.36 33.32
N GLU A 111 -34.14 -26.47 34.64
CA GLU A 111 -33.82 -25.34 35.51
C GLU A 111 -32.38 -24.83 35.31
N LEU A 112 -31.43 -25.74 35.11
CA LEU A 112 -30.03 -25.38 34.83
C LEU A 112 -29.88 -24.80 33.42
N LYS A 113 -30.64 -25.30 32.43
CA LYS A 113 -30.68 -24.72 31.08
C LYS A 113 -31.06 -23.24 31.11
N VAL A 114 -32.14 -22.88 31.82
CA VAL A 114 -32.58 -21.48 31.95
C VAL A 114 -31.51 -20.60 32.61
N LYS A 115 -30.83 -21.10 33.66
CA LYS A 115 -29.73 -20.37 34.32
C LYS A 115 -28.54 -20.15 33.38
N CYS A 116 -28.15 -21.17 32.61
CA CYS A 116 -27.07 -21.05 31.64
C CYS A 116 -27.43 -20.12 30.48
N THR A 117 -28.65 -20.19 29.96
CA THR A 117 -29.14 -19.26 28.92
C THR A 117 -29.10 -17.82 29.42
N ARG A 118 -29.56 -17.55 30.65
CA ARG A 118 -29.48 -16.21 31.24
C ARG A 118 -28.04 -15.71 31.35
N ALA A 119 -27.12 -16.55 31.81
CA ALA A 119 -25.70 -16.21 31.90
C ALA A 119 -25.08 -15.93 30.51
N LEU A 120 -25.47 -16.67 29.47
CA LEU A 120 -25.04 -16.39 28.09
C LEU A 120 -25.49 -15.00 27.65
N TRP A 121 -26.78 -14.67 27.83
CA TRP A 121 -27.31 -13.34 27.50
C TRP A 121 -26.61 -12.21 28.26
N GLU A 122 -26.32 -12.42 29.55
CA GLU A 122 -25.58 -11.45 30.39
C GLU A 122 -24.17 -11.17 29.83
N VAL A 123 -23.49 -12.19 29.29
CA VAL A 123 -22.10 -12.08 28.78
C VAL A 123 -22.05 -11.63 27.31
N MET A 124 -23.14 -11.74 26.53
CA MET A 124 -23.09 -11.41 25.10
C MET A 124 -22.66 -9.96 24.82
N GLY A 125 -23.08 -9.00 25.64
CA GLY A 125 -22.66 -7.60 25.49
C GLY A 125 -21.14 -7.42 25.65
N GLU A 126 -20.53 -8.14 26.60
CA GLU A 126 -19.08 -8.16 26.80
C GLU A 126 -18.37 -8.89 25.66
N ALA A 127 -18.90 -10.02 25.21
CA ALA A 127 -18.35 -10.79 24.09
C ALA A 127 -18.33 -9.95 22.79
N GLU A 128 -19.41 -9.21 22.51
CA GLU A 128 -19.46 -8.26 21.40
C GLU A 128 -18.44 -7.13 21.55
N ALA A 129 -18.29 -6.58 22.75
CA ALA A 129 -17.31 -5.52 23.01
C ALA A 129 -15.87 -6.00 22.80
N ILE A 130 -15.54 -7.21 23.27
CA ILE A 130 -14.24 -7.86 23.03
C ILE A 130 -14.02 -8.05 21.52
N GLN A 131 -15.03 -8.57 20.81
CA GLN A 131 -14.91 -8.81 19.37
C GLN A 131 -14.73 -7.50 18.58
N ARG A 132 -15.47 -6.44 18.92
CA ARG A 132 -15.29 -5.10 18.32
C ARG A 132 -13.88 -4.56 18.59
N THR A 133 -13.38 -4.72 19.81
CA THR A 133 -12.04 -4.27 20.20
C THR A 133 -10.96 -5.05 19.44
N LYS A 134 -11.12 -6.37 19.30
CA LYS A 134 -10.22 -7.22 18.53
C LYS A 134 -10.16 -6.78 17.07
N ARG A 135 -11.31 -6.60 16.42
CA ARG A 135 -11.38 -6.08 15.05
C ARG A 135 -10.68 -4.74 14.92
N ARG A 136 -10.94 -3.80 15.84
CA ARG A 136 -10.28 -2.48 15.84
C ARG A 136 -8.76 -2.59 15.95
N ARG A 137 -8.25 -3.50 16.79
CA ARG A 137 -6.80 -3.74 16.91
C ARG A 137 -6.20 -4.32 15.64
N GLU A 138 -6.87 -5.29 15.02
CA GLU A 138 -6.44 -5.86 13.73
C GLU A 138 -6.41 -4.78 12.64
N THR A 139 -7.45 -3.95 12.55
CA THR A 139 -7.49 -2.82 11.63
C THR A 139 -6.35 -1.83 11.88
N LEU A 140 -6.08 -1.45 13.13
CA LEU A 140 -4.97 -0.54 13.45
C LEU A 140 -3.60 -1.15 13.12
N ARG A 141 -3.43 -2.46 13.37
CA ARG A 141 -2.20 -3.16 13.02
C ARG A 141 -1.98 -3.12 11.51
N ASP A 142 -2.99 -3.50 10.74
CA ASP A 142 -2.86 -3.69 9.29
C ASP A 142 -2.82 -2.35 8.53
N GLN A 143 -3.57 -1.34 8.97
CA GLN A 143 -3.68 -0.05 8.26
C GLN A 143 -2.68 1.00 8.73
N VAL A 144 -2.18 0.91 9.96
CA VAL A 144 -1.31 1.96 10.55
C VAL A 144 0.06 1.41 10.91
N TRP A 145 0.11 0.37 11.75
CA TRP A 145 1.39 -0.12 12.28
C TRP A 145 2.24 -0.78 11.19
N GLN A 146 1.68 -1.70 10.41
CA GLN A 146 2.43 -2.43 9.39
C GLN A 146 2.99 -1.47 8.31
N PRO A 147 2.22 -0.54 7.72
CA PRO A 147 2.77 0.42 6.74
C PRO A 147 3.81 1.38 7.33
N PHE A 148 3.71 1.70 8.63
CA PHE A 148 4.72 2.48 9.34
C PHE A 148 6.01 1.67 9.51
N GLU A 149 5.91 0.44 10.02
CA GLU A 149 7.03 -0.46 10.26
C GLU A 149 7.81 -0.75 8.99
N GLN A 150 7.11 -1.03 7.88
CA GLN A 150 7.74 -1.26 6.57
C GLN A 150 8.58 -0.06 6.13
N ARG A 151 8.05 1.17 6.23
CA ARG A 151 8.78 2.39 5.86
C ARG A 151 9.94 2.68 6.81
N ALA A 152 9.75 2.45 8.11
CA ALA A 152 10.80 2.62 9.11
C ALA A 152 11.99 1.67 8.86
N LYS A 153 11.72 0.42 8.45
CA LYS A 153 12.76 -0.53 8.06
C LYS A 153 13.52 -0.10 6.80
N VAL A 154 12.83 0.41 5.78
CA VAL A 154 13.49 0.99 4.59
C VAL A 154 14.40 2.15 5.00
N LEU A 155 13.90 3.10 5.80
CA LEU A 155 14.71 4.22 6.30
C LEU A 155 15.92 3.76 7.11
N ALA A 156 15.79 2.65 7.85
CA ALA A 156 16.89 2.05 8.59
C ALA A 156 17.94 1.40 7.67
N SER A 157 17.53 0.71 6.59
CA SER A 157 18.44 0.17 5.58
C SER A 157 19.33 1.24 4.93
N PHE A 158 18.84 2.48 4.81
CA PHE A 158 19.61 3.62 4.30
C PHE A 158 20.28 4.47 5.39
N GLY A 159 20.16 4.09 6.66
CA GLY A 159 20.79 4.80 7.79
C GLY A 159 20.14 6.12 8.19
N TYR A 160 18.89 6.39 7.79
CA TYR A 160 18.12 7.55 8.24
C TYR A 160 17.44 7.32 9.60
N LEU A 161 17.23 6.06 9.97
CA LEU A 161 16.64 5.66 11.24
C LEU A 161 17.49 4.55 11.88
N ASP A 162 17.70 4.63 13.18
CA ASP A 162 18.09 3.47 13.98
C ASP A 162 16.80 2.81 14.48
N PHE A 163 16.40 1.72 13.81
CA PHE A 163 15.13 1.04 14.08
C PHE A 163 15.12 0.38 15.47
N GLU A 164 16.23 -0.25 15.87
CA GLU A 164 16.34 -0.94 17.16
C GLU A 164 16.42 0.05 18.32
N ALA A 165 17.12 1.17 18.14
CA ALA A 165 17.22 2.22 19.17
C ALA A 165 16.05 3.22 19.15
N GLU A 166 15.11 3.08 18.22
CA GLU A 166 13.97 3.98 17.97
C GLU A 166 14.39 5.46 17.85
N LYS A 167 15.50 5.72 17.13
CA LYS A 167 16.11 7.06 17.04
C LYS A 167 16.34 7.51 15.62
N VAL A 168 15.98 8.77 15.35
CA VAL A 168 16.32 9.44 14.10
C VAL A 168 17.80 9.79 14.10
N THR A 169 18.51 9.37 13.04
CA THR A 169 19.94 9.66 12.87
C THR A 169 20.15 11.13 12.46
N GLU A 170 21.38 11.61 12.46
CA GLU A 170 21.68 12.95 11.92
C GLU A 170 21.26 13.09 10.45
N ARG A 171 21.41 12.02 9.66
CA ARG A 171 20.91 11.97 8.29
C ARG A 171 19.39 12.06 8.23
N GLY A 172 18.71 11.33 9.10
CA GLY A 172 17.26 11.34 9.18
C GLY A 172 16.68 12.71 9.53
N ARG A 173 17.40 13.52 10.32
CA ARG A 173 16.94 14.86 10.72
C ARG A 173 16.84 15.79 9.52
N TRP A 174 17.89 15.93 8.72
CA TRP A 174 17.83 16.82 7.56
C TRP A 174 16.95 16.24 6.45
N LEU A 175 16.83 14.91 6.34
CA LEU A 175 15.88 14.30 5.41
C LEU A 175 14.43 14.64 5.79
N ALA A 176 14.11 14.67 7.08
CA ALA A 176 12.80 15.03 7.59
C ALA A 176 12.42 16.50 7.32
N ASP A 177 13.40 17.37 7.07
CA ASP A 177 13.15 18.76 6.68
C ASP A 177 12.68 18.88 5.21
N LEU A 178 12.91 17.85 4.36
CA LEU A 178 12.51 17.84 2.96
C LEU A 178 11.03 17.46 2.79
N HIS A 179 10.19 18.46 2.56
CA HIS A 179 8.76 18.30 2.29
C HIS A 179 8.49 18.19 0.78
N ILE A 180 8.92 17.09 0.17
CA ILE A 180 8.76 16.81 -1.26
C ILE A 180 8.15 15.42 -1.46
N ASP A 181 7.67 15.11 -2.67
CA ASP A 181 6.93 13.87 -2.94
C ASP A 181 7.76 12.60 -2.67
N ARG A 182 9.08 12.65 -2.94
CA ARG A 182 9.99 11.50 -2.84
C ARG A 182 11.29 11.87 -2.12
N PRO A 183 11.23 12.13 -0.81
CA PRO A 183 12.37 12.64 -0.07
C PRO A 183 13.51 11.62 -0.01
N LEU A 184 13.22 10.31 0.08
CA LEU A 184 14.26 9.28 0.20
C LEU A 184 15.16 9.18 -1.03
N ILE A 185 14.60 9.19 -2.25
CA ILE A 185 15.39 9.15 -3.50
C ILE A 185 16.26 10.41 -3.60
N VAL A 186 15.70 11.58 -3.29
CA VAL A 186 16.45 12.85 -3.29
C VAL A 186 17.53 12.86 -2.23
N GLY A 187 17.24 12.36 -1.03
CA GLY A 187 18.21 12.23 0.06
C GLY A 187 19.38 11.32 -0.32
N GLU A 188 19.09 10.19 -0.95
CA GLU A 188 20.12 9.28 -1.43
C GLU A 188 20.95 9.85 -2.57
N ALA A 189 20.35 10.63 -3.48
CA ALA A 189 21.07 11.32 -4.53
C ALA A 189 21.91 12.51 -4.01
N LEU A 190 21.45 13.18 -2.95
CA LEU A 190 22.23 14.19 -2.23
C LEU A 190 23.43 13.55 -1.52
N ALA A 191 23.23 12.35 -0.95
CA ALA A 191 24.25 11.60 -0.24
C ALA A 191 25.30 10.97 -1.17
N SER A 192 24.92 10.51 -2.36
CA SER A 192 25.85 10.02 -3.38
C SER A 192 26.71 11.13 -3.98
N GLY A 193 26.32 12.40 -3.78
CA GLY A 193 27.01 13.56 -4.32
C GLY A 193 26.57 13.94 -5.73
N LEU A 194 25.59 13.24 -6.32
CA LEU A 194 25.06 13.53 -7.66
C LEU A 194 24.68 15.01 -7.81
N PHE A 195 23.95 15.57 -6.84
CA PHE A 195 23.48 16.95 -6.91
C PHE A 195 24.62 17.99 -6.91
N ARG A 196 25.84 17.63 -6.51
CA ARG A 196 27.01 18.53 -6.54
C ARG A 196 27.64 18.61 -7.94
N THR A 197 27.39 17.63 -8.81
CA THR A 197 27.94 17.57 -10.18
C THR A 197 27.02 18.23 -11.21
N LEU A 198 25.77 18.51 -10.84
CA LEU A 198 24.76 19.11 -11.70
C LEU A 198 24.96 20.62 -11.82
N ASP A 199 24.70 21.15 -13.02
CA ASP A 199 24.44 22.58 -13.17
C ASP A 199 22.96 22.90 -12.84
N PRO A 200 22.61 24.18 -12.69
CA PRO A 200 21.24 24.57 -12.31
C PRO A 200 20.15 24.05 -13.24
N ALA A 201 20.39 23.98 -14.56
CA ALA A 201 19.40 23.50 -15.51
C ALA A 201 19.21 21.98 -15.41
N ARG A 202 20.29 21.22 -15.24
CA ARG A 202 20.22 19.77 -15.02
C ARG A 202 19.56 19.43 -13.68
N MET A 203 19.83 20.20 -12.62
CA MET A 203 19.15 20.00 -11.34
C MET A 203 17.64 20.29 -11.43
N ALA A 204 17.24 21.33 -12.17
CA ALA A 204 15.83 21.60 -12.44
C ALA A 204 15.15 20.48 -13.24
N ALA A 205 15.87 19.88 -14.19
CA ALA A 205 15.35 18.76 -14.97
C ALA A 205 15.14 17.49 -14.13
N VAL A 206 16.13 17.11 -13.30
CA VAL A 206 16.01 15.96 -12.40
C VAL A 206 14.82 16.13 -11.44
N MET A 207 14.67 17.33 -10.85
CA MET A 207 13.56 17.60 -9.94
C MET A 207 12.20 17.62 -10.64
N ALA A 208 12.14 18.09 -11.89
CA ALA A 208 10.92 18.04 -12.69
C ALA A 208 10.53 16.61 -13.06
N ALA A 209 11.51 15.80 -13.46
CA ALA A 209 11.30 14.39 -13.78
C ALA A 209 10.70 13.61 -12.60
N LEU A 210 11.11 13.96 -11.37
CA LEU A 210 10.62 13.36 -10.14
C LEU A 210 9.23 13.87 -9.72
N SER A 211 8.96 15.16 -9.93
CA SER A 211 7.76 15.85 -9.40
C SER A 211 6.57 15.81 -10.36
N ALA A 212 6.81 15.58 -11.64
CA ALA A 212 5.76 15.49 -12.64
C ALA A 212 4.99 14.17 -12.53
N ASP A 213 3.72 14.20 -12.93
CA ASP A 213 2.91 13.00 -12.99
C ASP A 213 3.39 12.13 -14.17
N GLU A 214 3.46 10.81 -13.98
CA GLU A 214 4.00 9.85 -14.96
C GLU A 214 3.26 9.89 -16.30
N ASP A 215 1.93 9.99 -16.26
CA ASP A 215 1.07 9.95 -17.46
C ASP A 215 1.01 11.28 -18.24
N ARG A 216 1.69 12.34 -17.76
CA ARG A 216 1.65 13.67 -18.38
C ARG A 216 2.74 13.80 -19.43
N ASP A 217 2.35 14.20 -20.64
CA ASP A 217 3.27 14.47 -21.73
C ASP A 217 3.59 15.98 -21.79
N TYR A 218 4.88 16.31 -21.71
CA TYR A 218 5.40 17.67 -21.88
C TYR A 218 6.19 17.84 -23.18
N GLY A 219 5.96 16.95 -24.16
CA GLY A 219 6.51 17.00 -25.50
C GLY A 219 7.94 16.46 -25.60
N GLU A 220 8.43 16.39 -26.84
CA GLU A 220 9.73 15.81 -27.20
C GLU A 220 10.82 16.89 -27.29
N ILE A 221 11.22 17.43 -26.14
CA ILE A 221 12.39 18.31 -26.08
C ILE A 221 13.65 17.44 -26.07
N GLU A 222 14.56 17.70 -27.01
CA GLU A 222 15.83 16.99 -27.12
C GLU A 222 16.67 17.18 -25.84
N LEU A 223 17.08 16.05 -25.26
CA LEU A 223 17.94 16.01 -24.08
C LEU A 223 19.40 15.91 -24.53
N ASP A 224 20.26 16.80 -24.02
CA ASP A 224 21.69 16.67 -24.26
C ASP A 224 22.29 15.47 -23.51
N ASP A 225 23.40 14.92 -24.00
CA ASP A 225 24.05 13.72 -23.44
C ASP A 225 24.35 13.87 -21.93
N SER A 226 24.66 15.09 -21.49
CA SER A 226 24.99 15.38 -20.10
C SER A 226 23.75 15.27 -19.20
N LEU A 227 22.58 15.70 -19.68
CA LEU A 227 21.31 15.58 -18.99
C LEU A 227 20.83 14.13 -18.98
N VAL A 228 20.93 13.40 -20.10
CA VAL A 228 20.58 11.97 -20.16
C VAL A 228 21.41 11.18 -19.15
N SER A 229 22.73 11.43 -19.11
CA SER A 229 23.62 10.78 -18.13
C SER A 229 23.22 11.11 -16.68
N SER A 230 22.85 12.36 -16.41
CA SER A 230 22.44 12.80 -15.07
C SER A 230 21.10 12.17 -14.64
N LEU A 231 20.16 12.00 -15.58
CA LEU A 231 18.88 11.34 -15.34
C LEU A 231 19.08 9.84 -15.08
N ALA A 232 19.97 9.18 -15.84
CA ALA A 232 20.29 7.77 -15.64
C ALA A 232 20.93 7.52 -14.27
N GLU A 233 21.90 8.35 -13.84
CA GLU A 233 22.50 8.24 -12.50
C GLU A 233 21.47 8.46 -11.36
N PHE A 234 20.49 9.35 -11.59
CA PHE A 234 19.40 9.57 -10.66
C PHE A 234 18.43 8.38 -10.64
N GLU A 235 18.13 7.81 -11.80
CA GLU A 235 17.28 6.63 -11.95
C GLU A 235 17.89 5.40 -11.27
N ASP A 236 19.21 5.18 -11.38
CA ASP A 236 19.94 4.15 -10.64
C ASP A 236 19.76 4.29 -9.12
N THR A 237 19.76 5.53 -8.63
CA THR A 237 19.46 5.82 -7.22
C THR A 237 18.01 5.43 -6.88
N GLY A 238 17.07 5.76 -7.76
CA GLY A 238 15.67 5.36 -7.66
C GLY A 238 15.51 3.83 -7.63
N PHE A 239 16.14 3.09 -8.53
CA PHE A 239 16.10 1.63 -8.56
C PHE A 239 16.62 1.00 -7.27
N ARG A 240 17.70 1.55 -6.68
CA ARG A 240 18.20 1.07 -5.39
C ARG A 240 17.20 1.26 -4.26
N VAL A 241 16.52 2.41 -4.22
CA VAL A 241 15.46 2.71 -3.24
C VAL A 241 14.26 1.78 -3.45
N SER A 242 13.73 1.72 -4.66
CA SER A 242 12.61 0.85 -5.05
C SER A 242 12.88 -0.62 -4.76
N SER A 243 14.11 -1.09 -4.99
CA SER A 243 14.51 -2.47 -4.69
C SER A 243 14.45 -2.78 -3.20
N GLU A 244 14.78 -1.82 -2.34
CA GLU A 244 14.69 -1.99 -0.90
C GLU A 244 13.23 -1.87 -0.42
N GLU A 245 12.47 -0.93 -0.95
CA GLU A 245 11.02 -0.79 -0.70
C GLU A 245 10.26 -2.09 -1.00
N TRP A 246 10.56 -2.71 -2.14
CA TRP A 246 9.96 -3.98 -2.55
C TRP A 246 10.23 -5.11 -1.55
N LYS A 247 11.44 -5.21 -1.00
CA LYS A 247 11.78 -6.24 0.01
C LYS A 247 10.94 -6.12 1.28
N HIS A 248 10.51 -4.92 1.62
CA HIS A 248 9.66 -4.65 2.78
C HIS A 248 8.16 -4.61 2.42
N GLY A 249 7.79 -4.93 1.18
CA GLY A 249 6.39 -4.97 0.73
C GLY A 249 5.76 -3.60 0.52
N ILE A 250 6.56 -2.61 0.14
CA ILE A 250 6.12 -1.29 -0.31
C ILE A 250 6.12 -1.30 -1.84
N GLU A 251 5.02 -0.81 -2.42
CA GLU A 251 4.92 -0.67 -3.88
C GLU A 251 5.99 0.33 -4.37
N PRO A 252 6.80 -0.03 -5.39
CA PRO A 252 7.83 0.85 -5.91
C PRO A 252 7.22 2.11 -6.48
N ALA A 253 8.01 3.17 -6.44
CA ALA A 253 7.58 4.45 -6.96
C ALA A 253 7.52 4.42 -8.51
N PRO A 254 6.51 5.05 -9.17
CA PRO A 254 6.41 5.18 -10.62
C PRO A 254 7.64 5.81 -11.32
N GLU A 255 7.74 5.63 -12.64
CA GLU A 255 8.90 6.03 -13.45
C GLU A 255 9.12 7.55 -13.50
N LEU A 256 10.35 7.97 -13.86
CA LEU A 256 10.68 9.39 -14.03
C LEU A 256 10.06 9.94 -15.31
N ASN A 257 9.57 11.17 -15.27
CA ASN A 257 9.03 11.83 -16.45
C ASN A 257 10.13 12.60 -17.22
N PHE A 258 10.69 11.95 -18.24
CA PHE A 258 11.77 12.54 -19.05
C PHE A 258 11.31 13.74 -19.88
N SER A 259 10.03 13.80 -20.29
CA SER A 259 9.48 14.95 -21.01
C SER A 259 9.45 16.20 -20.13
N ALA A 260 9.07 16.04 -18.85
CA ALA A 260 9.12 17.11 -17.86
C ALA A 260 10.55 17.58 -17.60
N ALA A 261 11.52 16.65 -17.59
CA ALA A 261 12.94 16.95 -17.46
C ALA A 261 13.42 17.88 -18.58
N GLY A 262 13.09 17.55 -19.83
CA GLY A 262 13.43 18.36 -21.00
C GLY A 262 12.80 19.76 -20.95
N ALA A 263 11.50 19.83 -20.65
CA ALA A 263 10.79 21.10 -20.52
C ALA A 263 11.38 22.00 -19.43
N SER A 264 11.69 21.43 -18.26
CA SER A 264 12.27 22.17 -17.15
C SER A 264 13.71 22.63 -17.42
N ALA A 265 14.57 21.79 -18.00
CA ALA A 265 15.91 22.20 -18.43
C ALA A 265 15.85 23.35 -19.46
N ARG A 266 14.97 23.22 -20.45
CA ARG A 266 14.79 24.24 -21.50
C ARG A 266 14.33 25.56 -20.91
N TRP A 267 13.41 25.52 -19.96
CA TRP A 267 12.94 26.69 -19.22
C TRP A 267 14.03 27.32 -18.35
N ALA A 268 14.76 26.52 -17.58
CA ALA A 268 15.84 26.99 -16.72
C ALA A 268 17.02 27.59 -17.51
N LYS A 269 17.23 27.16 -18.76
CA LYS A 269 18.21 27.75 -19.71
C LYS A 269 17.75 29.10 -20.29
N GLY A 270 16.56 29.60 -19.95
CA GLY A 270 16.12 30.96 -20.32
C GLY A 270 15.18 31.05 -21.52
N ALA A 271 14.54 29.97 -21.96
CA ALA A 271 13.58 29.99 -23.08
C ALA A 271 12.40 30.96 -22.84
N ASP A 272 11.86 31.59 -23.89
CA ASP A 272 10.62 32.36 -23.78
C ASP A 272 9.40 31.45 -23.51
N TRP A 273 8.44 31.90 -22.69
CA TRP A 273 7.27 31.10 -22.31
C TRP A 273 6.48 30.61 -23.53
N SER A 274 6.18 31.51 -24.47
CA SER A 274 5.45 31.18 -25.69
C SER A 274 6.21 30.21 -26.60
N THR A 275 7.54 30.19 -26.52
CA THR A 275 8.36 29.21 -27.22
C THR A 275 8.30 27.86 -26.53
N LEU A 276 8.43 27.83 -25.20
CA LEU A 276 8.33 26.60 -24.43
C LEU A 276 6.97 25.92 -24.64
N VAL A 277 5.85 26.64 -24.49
CA VAL A 277 4.49 26.11 -24.70
C VAL A 277 4.32 25.54 -26.11
N ARG A 278 4.89 26.20 -27.12
CA ARG A 278 4.82 25.73 -28.51
C ARG A 278 5.67 24.47 -28.74
N GLU A 279 6.86 24.40 -28.14
CA GLU A 279 7.77 23.25 -28.23
C GLU A 279 7.19 22.02 -27.51
N THR A 280 6.64 22.20 -26.30
CA THR A 280 6.07 21.12 -25.49
C THR A 280 4.70 20.68 -25.97
N ARG A 281 3.91 21.57 -26.59
CA ARG A 281 2.49 21.37 -26.92
C ARG A 281 1.61 21.00 -25.70
N ALA A 282 2.14 21.14 -24.50
CA ALA A 282 1.43 20.87 -23.25
C ALA A 282 0.41 21.98 -22.97
N GLU A 283 -0.61 21.66 -22.17
CA GLU A 283 -1.50 22.69 -21.65
C GLU A 283 -0.70 23.65 -20.76
N GLU A 284 -0.88 24.96 -20.97
CA GLU A 284 -0.11 25.99 -20.25
C GLU A 284 -0.24 25.85 -18.71
N GLY A 285 -1.43 25.47 -18.24
CA GLY A 285 -1.70 25.26 -16.81
C GLY A 285 -0.94 24.06 -16.23
N ASP A 286 -0.81 22.97 -16.98
CA ASP A 286 -0.04 21.79 -16.57
C ASP A 286 1.46 22.09 -16.53
N LEU A 287 1.95 22.81 -17.56
CA LEU A 287 3.34 23.24 -17.63
C LEU A 287 3.68 24.20 -16.47
N PHE A 288 2.81 25.17 -16.19
CA PHE A 288 2.94 26.06 -15.05
C PHE A 288 3.01 25.27 -13.74
N ARG A 289 2.04 24.38 -13.49
CA ARG A 289 1.97 23.59 -12.26
C ARG A 289 3.21 22.71 -12.07
N MET A 290 3.69 22.08 -13.14
CA MET A 290 4.91 21.25 -13.11
C MET A 290 6.14 22.09 -12.75
N LEU A 291 6.32 23.26 -13.37
CA LEU A 291 7.45 24.13 -13.09
C LEU A 291 7.36 24.78 -11.70
N SER A 292 6.18 25.16 -11.22
CA SER A 292 5.99 25.66 -9.85
C SER A 292 6.35 24.60 -8.81
N ARG A 293 5.82 23.37 -8.94
CA ARG A 293 6.19 22.25 -8.05
C ARG A 293 7.70 21.97 -8.06
N THR A 294 8.30 22.02 -9.25
CA THR A 294 9.75 21.85 -9.41
C THR A 294 10.52 22.95 -8.67
N GLY A 295 10.12 24.21 -8.84
CA GLY A 295 10.73 25.35 -8.16
C GLY A 295 10.60 25.27 -6.64
N GLU A 296 9.42 24.89 -6.13
CA GLU A 296 9.19 24.67 -4.70
C GLU A 296 10.08 23.54 -4.14
N ALA A 297 10.19 22.42 -4.84
CA ALA A 297 11.06 21.32 -4.45
C ALA A 297 12.54 21.74 -4.42
N LEU A 298 12.99 22.55 -5.39
CA LEU A 298 14.34 23.12 -5.39
C LEU A 298 14.55 24.09 -4.22
N LEU A 299 13.54 24.87 -3.82
CA LEU A 299 13.63 25.74 -2.63
C LEU A 299 13.76 24.92 -1.34
N GLN A 300 13.11 23.77 -1.23
CA GLN A 300 13.30 22.85 -0.09
C GLN A 300 14.76 22.36 -0.02
N ILE A 301 15.34 21.96 -1.15
CA ILE A 301 16.76 21.54 -1.21
C ILE A 301 17.69 22.72 -0.90
N ALA A 302 17.37 23.93 -1.37
CA ALA A 302 18.11 25.15 -1.04
C ALA A 302 18.09 25.51 0.45
N GLY A 303 17.13 24.96 1.21
CA GLY A 303 17.05 25.06 2.67
C GLY A 303 18.11 24.23 3.41
N LEU A 304 18.66 23.18 2.79
CA LEU A 304 19.60 22.24 3.41
C LEU A 304 21.05 22.76 3.48
N ARG A 305 21.25 24.02 3.86
CA ARG A 305 22.57 24.70 3.81
C ARG A 305 23.60 24.08 4.75
N GLU A 306 23.16 23.61 5.91
CA GLU A 306 24.04 22.99 6.91
C GLU A 306 24.47 21.57 6.50
N ALA A 307 23.52 20.77 6.01
CA ALA A 307 23.78 19.37 5.65
C ALA A 307 24.42 19.20 4.26
N HIS A 308 23.99 20.00 3.27
CA HIS A 308 24.39 19.89 1.87
C HIS A 308 24.65 21.27 1.23
N PRO A 309 25.67 22.02 1.68
CA PRO A 309 25.87 23.42 1.30
C PRO A 309 26.02 23.66 -0.21
N GLU A 310 26.78 22.79 -0.90
CA GLU A 310 27.03 22.93 -2.34
C GLU A 310 25.78 22.65 -3.17
N ALA A 311 25.06 21.57 -2.86
CA ALA A 311 23.80 21.24 -3.51
C ALA A 311 22.74 22.32 -3.24
N ALA A 312 22.65 22.82 -2.00
CA ALA A 312 21.73 23.89 -1.63
C ALA A 312 22.00 25.18 -2.44
N ARG A 313 23.27 25.51 -2.70
CA ARG A 313 23.65 26.66 -3.55
C ARG A 313 23.19 26.46 -4.99
N ILE A 314 23.43 25.28 -5.58
CA ILE A 314 23.00 24.98 -6.96
C ILE A 314 21.48 24.99 -7.05
N ALA A 315 20.79 24.40 -6.08
CA ALA A 315 19.33 24.37 -6.00
C ALA A 315 18.72 25.76 -5.90
N ALA A 316 19.33 26.67 -5.14
CA ALA A 316 18.88 28.07 -5.05
C ALA A 316 18.95 28.78 -6.43
N VAL A 317 20.01 28.54 -7.20
CA VAL A 317 20.17 29.10 -8.55
C VAL A 317 19.17 28.46 -9.52
N ALA A 318 18.98 27.14 -9.43
CA ALA A 318 18.00 26.41 -10.24
C ALA A 318 16.57 26.90 -9.95
N ALA A 319 16.21 27.05 -8.68
CA ALA A 319 14.92 27.59 -8.26
C ALA A 319 14.67 28.98 -8.83
N ALA A 320 15.67 29.87 -8.77
CA ALA A 320 15.55 31.21 -9.36
C ALA A 320 15.41 31.20 -10.90
N ALA A 321 16.04 30.23 -11.57
CA ALA A 321 15.93 30.06 -13.02
C ALA A 321 14.55 29.51 -13.44
N VAL A 322 13.94 28.67 -12.60
CA VAL A 322 12.61 28.08 -12.83
C VAL A 322 11.48 29.04 -12.41
N LEU A 323 11.57 29.66 -11.23
CA LEU A 323 10.57 30.57 -10.65
C LEU A 323 10.74 32.00 -11.19
N ARG A 324 10.67 32.12 -12.52
CA ARG A 324 10.62 33.40 -13.23
C ARG A 324 9.30 33.53 -13.97
N GLU A 325 8.93 34.77 -14.31
CA GLU A 325 7.70 35.07 -15.06
C GLU A 325 7.54 34.14 -16.28
N PRO A 326 6.39 33.47 -16.45
CA PRO A 326 5.14 33.63 -15.70
C PRO A 326 5.01 32.76 -14.43
N VAL A 327 5.94 31.83 -14.17
CA VAL A 327 5.86 30.79 -13.12
C VAL A 327 6.19 31.30 -11.70
N ARG A 328 6.09 32.62 -11.46
CA ARG A 328 6.50 33.25 -10.20
C ARG A 328 5.38 33.27 -9.17
#